data_AF-A0A845FFL1-F1
#
_entry.id   AF-A0A845FFL1-F1
#
_cell.length_a   1.000
_cell.length_b   1.000
_cell.length_c   1.000
_cell.angle_alpha   90.00
_cell.angle_beta   90.00
_cell.angle_gamma   90.00
#
_symmetry.space_group_name_H-M   'P 1'
#
loop_
_entity.id
_entity.type
_entity.pdbx_description
1 polymer ?
#
loop_
_entity_poly.entity_id
_entity_poly.type
_entity_poly.pdbx_seq_one_letter_code
_entity_poly.pdbx_strand_id
1 'polypeptide(L)'
;MRTFLVFMFGMFVLLAGCSSEKEELMDEITSGVEGRYSVLAFNSEKGSLEAFQSEINQMFSDPEVWENRLYSFNVLKEVPEEPYDYKKLLNIDELPQFIVLDTKEIVFRTPHIEDLEKFLLGEGSHSSHEH
;
A
#
# COMPACT_ATOMS: atom_id res chain seq x y z
N MET A 1 39.83 22.54 -14.51
CA MET A 1 38.83 22.83 -13.45
C MET A 1 37.46 23.29 -13.97
N ARG A 2 37.30 23.78 -15.22
CA ARG A 2 35.96 24.15 -15.76
C ARG A 2 35.08 22.95 -16.14
N THR A 3 35.66 21.82 -16.52
CA THR A 3 34.94 20.61 -16.94
C THR A 3 34.32 19.81 -15.78
N PHE A 4 34.85 19.94 -14.56
CA PHE A 4 34.34 19.20 -13.39
C PHE A 4 33.02 19.77 -12.87
N LEU A 5 32.77 21.07 -13.06
CA LEU A 5 31.54 21.74 -12.63
C LEU A 5 30.33 21.42 -13.51
N VAL A 6 30.54 21.13 -14.81
CA VAL A 6 29.45 20.79 -15.74
C VAL A 6 28.88 19.39 -15.45
N PHE A 7 29.74 18.45 -15.04
CA PHE A 7 29.30 17.10 -14.65
C PHE A 7 28.48 17.09 -13.35
N MET A 8 28.80 17.97 -12.39
CA MET A 8 28.08 18.06 -11.12
C MET A 8 26.66 18.64 -11.30
N PHE A 9 26.46 19.52 -12.30
CA PHE A 9 25.15 20.15 -12.54
C PHE A 9 24.19 19.26 -13.34
N GLY A 10 24.72 18.40 -14.22
CA GLY A 10 23.89 17.47 -15.01
C GLY A 10 23.22 16.36 -14.19
N MET A 11 23.81 15.98 -13.05
CA MET A 11 23.30 14.89 -12.21
C MET A 11 22.09 15.29 -11.34
N PHE A 12 21.94 16.58 -11.02
CA PHE A 12 20.81 17.07 -10.21
C PHE A 12 19.49 17.18 -10.98
N VAL A 13 19.54 17.40 -12.31
CA VAL A 13 18.34 17.60 -13.13
C VAL A 13 17.59 16.28 -13.38
N LEU A 14 18.26 15.13 -13.29
CA LEU A 14 17.64 13.82 -13.52
C LEU A 14 16.80 13.29 -12.35
N LEU A 15 16.91 13.89 -11.15
CA LEU A 15 16.18 13.46 -9.97
C LEU A 15 14.83 14.16 -9.77
N ALA A 16 14.60 15.29 -10.46
CA ALA A 16 13.38 16.09 -10.28
C ALA A 16 12.15 15.55 -11.03
N GLY A 17 12.33 14.60 -11.96
CA GLY A 17 11.22 14.08 -12.79
C GLY A 17 10.49 12.86 -12.23
N CYS A 18 11.09 12.08 -11.31
CA CYS A 18 10.44 10.90 -10.74
C CYS A 18 9.75 11.15 -9.40
N SER A 19 9.99 12.27 -8.72
CA SER A 19 9.37 12.49 -7.40
C SER A 19 7.94 12.99 -7.49
N SER A 20 7.55 13.75 -8.53
CA SER A 20 6.22 14.39 -8.56
C SER A 20 5.09 13.37 -8.71
N GLU A 21 5.18 12.43 -9.67
CA GLU A 21 4.15 11.40 -9.86
C GLU A 21 3.98 10.52 -8.62
N LYS A 22 5.09 10.21 -7.94
CA LYS A 22 5.05 9.45 -6.70
C LYS A 22 4.37 10.26 -5.59
N GLU A 23 4.71 11.54 -5.45
CA GLU A 23 4.13 12.42 -4.45
C GLU A 23 2.62 12.58 -4.67
N GLU A 24 2.20 12.84 -5.91
CA GLU A 24 0.78 12.92 -6.29
C GLU A 24 0.03 11.61 -6.00
N LEU A 25 0.59 10.46 -6.38
CA LEU A 25 0.01 9.16 -6.04
C LEU A 25 -0.12 8.99 -4.52
N MET A 26 0.93 9.30 -3.76
CA MET A 26 0.94 9.14 -2.30
C MET A 26 -0.10 10.04 -1.62
N ASP A 27 -0.30 11.26 -2.10
CA ASP A 27 -1.35 12.16 -1.62
C ASP A 27 -2.76 11.59 -1.84
N GLU A 28 -2.96 10.78 -2.90
CA GLU A 28 -4.25 10.13 -3.18
C GLU A 28 -4.50 8.87 -2.34
N ILE A 29 -3.46 8.08 -2.04
CA ILE A 29 -3.63 6.74 -1.46
C ILE A 29 -3.28 6.63 0.02
N THR A 30 -2.62 7.63 0.61
CA THR A 30 -2.31 7.66 2.04
C THR A 30 -3.55 7.86 2.91
N SER A 31 -3.40 7.61 4.20
CA SER A 31 -4.46 7.88 5.17
C SER A 31 -4.63 9.38 5.39
N GLY A 32 -5.87 9.86 5.39
CA GLY A 32 -6.18 11.23 5.82
C GLY A 32 -6.18 11.42 7.35
N VAL A 33 -5.98 10.36 8.14
CA VAL A 33 -6.15 10.37 9.60
C VAL A 33 -4.98 9.67 10.29
N GLU A 34 -4.32 10.38 11.20
CA GLU A 34 -3.23 9.81 12.01
C GLU A 34 -3.71 8.60 12.82
N GLY A 35 -2.91 7.52 12.81
CA GLY A 35 -3.23 6.27 13.48
C GLY A 35 -4.18 5.34 12.72
N ARG A 36 -4.68 5.75 11.54
CA ARG A 36 -5.43 4.88 10.63
C ARG A 36 -4.63 4.61 9.37
N TYR A 37 -4.89 3.48 8.73
CA TYR A 37 -4.14 2.99 7.58
C TYR A 37 -5.01 2.86 6.34
N SER A 38 -4.46 3.23 5.18
CA SER A 38 -4.99 2.87 3.88
C SER A 38 -4.39 1.55 3.43
N VAL A 39 -5.21 0.61 2.97
CA VAL A 39 -4.75 -0.68 2.45
C VAL A 39 -5.11 -0.79 0.97
N LEU A 40 -4.12 -1.08 0.14
CA LEU A 40 -4.30 -1.48 -1.26
C LEU A 40 -4.06 -2.99 -1.35
N ALA A 41 -5.05 -3.73 -1.83
CA ALA A 41 -4.98 -5.17 -2.02
C ALA A 41 -5.07 -5.50 -3.50
N PHE A 42 -3.93 -5.86 -4.09
CA PHE A 42 -3.83 -6.26 -5.49
C PHE A 42 -4.00 -7.77 -5.59
N ASN A 43 -5.03 -8.21 -6.31
CA ASN A 43 -5.26 -9.61 -6.60
C ASN A 43 -4.26 -10.13 -7.65
N SER A 44 -4.12 -11.45 -7.76
CA SER A 44 -3.51 -12.08 -8.93
C SER A 44 -4.40 -11.90 -10.15
N GLU A 45 -3.80 -11.61 -11.31
CA GLU A 45 -4.51 -11.49 -12.61
C GLU A 45 -5.39 -12.70 -12.96
N LYS A 46 -5.00 -13.89 -12.46
CA LYS A 46 -5.70 -15.16 -12.71
C LYS A 46 -6.71 -15.52 -11.63
N GLY A 47 -6.75 -14.75 -10.53
CA GLY A 47 -7.63 -14.96 -9.39
C GLY A 47 -9.05 -14.45 -9.64
N SER A 48 -10.03 -15.05 -8.96
CA SER A 48 -11.37 -14.47 -8.89
C SER A 48 -11.36 -13.29 -7.93
N LEU A 49 -11.75 -12.11 -8.40
CA LEU A 49 -11.90 -10.93 -7.54
C LEU A 49 -12.91 -11.16 -6.42
N GLU A 50 -14.01 -11.85 -6.72
CA GLU A 50 -15.06 -12.16 -5.75
C GLU A 50 -14.55 -13.08 -4.64
N ALA A 51 -13.78 -14.11 -5.00
CA ALA A 51 -13.19 -15.01 -4.00
C ALA A 51 -12.18 -14.28 -3.11
N PHE A 52 -11.34 -13.44 -3.71
CA PHE A 52 -10.35 -12.64 -2.98
C PHE A 52 -11.02 -11.63 -2.04
N GLN A 53 -12.08 -10.96 -2.49
CA GLN A 53 -12.86 -10.06 -1.64
C GLN A 53 -13.59 -10.82 -0.52
N SER A 54 -14.09 -12.03 -0.80
CA SER A 54 -14.72 -12.87 0.23
C SER A 54 -13.72 -13.29 1.31
N GLU A 55 -12.50 -13.65 0.93
CA GLU A 55 -11.41 -13.97 1.86
C GLU A 55 -11.07 -12.78 2.76
N ILE A 56 -10.93 -11.59 2.18
CA ILE A 56 -10.70 -10.34 2.94
C ILE A 56 -11.84 -10.08 3.93
N ASN A 57 -13.10 -10.22 3.50
CA ASN A 57 -14.25 -10.00 4.39
C ASN A 57 -14.34 -11.05 5.52
N GLN A 58 -13.90 -12.28 5.27
CA GLN A 58 -13.87 -13.33 6.31
C GLN A 58 -12.77 -13.05 7.34
N MET A 59 -11.57 -12.69 6.88
CA MET A 59 -10.44 -12.35 7.75
C MET A 59 -10.74 -11.12 8.60
N PHE A 60 -11.20 -10.05 7.95
CA PHE A 60 -11.55 -8.79 8.60
C PHE A 60 -13.05 -8.72 8.88
N SER A 61 -13.60 -9.72 9.58
CA SER A 61 -15.01 -9.70 9.97
C SER A 61 -15.29 -8.82 11.21
N ASP A 62 -14.24 -8.49 11.97
CA ASP A 62 -14.34 -7.64 13.16
C ASP A 62 -14.51 -6.16 12.78
N PRO A 63 -15.64 -5.53 13.16
CA PRO A 63 -15.86 -4.10 12.93
C PRO A 63 -14.79 -3.20 13.56
N GLU A 64 -14.15 -3.61 14.66
CA GLU A 64 -13.14 -2.78 15.32
C GLU A 64 -11.95 -2.46 14.41
N VAL A 65 -11.56 -3.39 13.54
CA VAL A 65 -10.48 -3.16 12.56
C VAL A 65 -10.92 -2.12 11.53
N TRP A 66 -12.13 -2.26 10.99
CA TRP A 66 -12.68 -1.34 10.00
C TRP A 66 -12.90 0.07 10.55
N GLU A 67 -13.42 0.17 11.76
CA GLU A 67 -13.80 1.45 12.35
C GLU A 67 -12.61 2.20 12.93
N ASN A 68 -11.66 1.49 13.57
CA ASN A 68 -10.60 2.12 14.36
C ASN A 68 -9.22 2.08 13.70
N ARG A 69 -8.95 1.12 12.82
CA ARG A 69 -7.59 0.90 12.26
C ARG A 69 -7.51 1.25 10.78
N LEU A 70 -8.55 0.99 10.00
CA LEU A 70 -8.55 1.25 8.57
C LEU A 70 -9.14 2.62 8.25
N TYR A 71 -8.46 3.41 7.44
CA TYR A 71 -9.02 4.61 6.79
C TYR A 71 -9.75 4.22 5.50
N SER A 72 -9.14 3.35 4.71
CA SER A 72 -9.72 2.79 3.48
C SER A 72 -9.12 1.41 3.19
N PHE A 73 -9.89 0.54 2.53
CA PHE A 73 -9.41 -0.74 2.02
C PHE A 73 -9.87 -0.88 0.56
N ASN A 74 -8.93 -0.78 -0.37
CA ASN A 74 -9.21 -0.86 -1.80
C ASN A 74 -8.77 -2.21 -2.36
N VAL A 75 -9.73 -3.00 -2.83
CA VAL A 75 -9.48 -4.29 -3.48
C VAL A 75 -9.43 -4.07 -4.99
N LEU A 76 -8.27 -4.35 -5.58
CA LEU A 76 -7.97 -4.13 -6.98
C LEU A 76 -7.77 -5.48 -7.66
N LYS A 77 -8.43 -5.67 -8.80
CA LYS A 77 -8.29 -6.92 -9.59
C LYS A 77 -6.90 -7.06 -10.19
N GLU A 78 -6.32 -5.95 -10.61
CA GLU A 78 -5.02 -5.84 -11.27
C GLU A 78 -4.35 -4.54 -10.84
N VAL A 79 -3.04 -4.43 -11.08
CA VAL A 79 -2.28 -3.22 -10.79
C VAL A 79 -2.61 -2.15 -11.83
N PRO A 80 -3.16 -0.98 -11.45
CA PRO A 80 -3.46 0.08 -12.41
C PRO A 80 -2.20 0.59 -13.11
N GLU A 81 -2.30 0.81 -14.42
CA GLU A 81 -1.25 1.42 -15.23
C GLU A 81 -1.51 2.92 -15.50
N GLU A 82 -2.72 3.40 -15.22
CA GLU A 82 -3.17 4.78 -15.46
C GLU A 82 -4.02 5.28 -14.28
N PRO A 83 -3.97 6.58 -13.92
CA PRO A 83 -3.10 7.62 -14.50
C PRO A 83 -1.62 7.53 -14.05
N TYR A 84 -1.32 6.64 -13.11
CA TYR A 84 0.04 6.42 -12.60
C TYR A 84 0.48 4.96 -12.82
N ASP A 85 1.78 4.74 -12.99
CA ASP A 85 2.37 3.39 -13.00
C ASP A 85 2.52 2.89 -11.55
N TYR A 86 1.44 2.33 -10.99
CA TYR A 86 1.43 1.83 -9.61
C TYR A 86 2.52 0.77 -9.41
N LYS A 87 2.75 -0.07 -10.43
CA LYS A 87 3.74 -1.15 -10.35
C LYS A 87 5.12 -0.60 -10.07
N LYS A 88 5.55 0.41 -10.82
CA LYS A 88 6.85 1.05 -10.65
C LYS A 88 6.90 1.93 -9.40
N LEU A 89 5.91 2.78 -9.18
CA LEU A 89 5.92 3.78 -8.11
C LEU A 89 5.80 3.14 -6.72
N LEU A 90 5.05 2.05 -6.63
CA LEU A 90 4.88 1.28 -5.41
C LEU A 90 5.79 0.05 -5.37
N ASN A 91 6.64 -0.22 -6.36
CA ASN A 91 7.53 -1.39 -6.41
C ASN A 91 6.78 -2.72 -6.14
N ILE A 92 5.82 -3.04 -7.02
CA ILE A 92 5.00 -4.25 -6.97
C ILE A 92 5.67 -5.33 -7.84
N ASP A 93 6.37 -6.24 -7.19
CA ASP A 93 7.15 -7.30 -7.87
C ASP A 93 6.37 -8.62 -8.02
N GLU A 94 5.39 -8.87 -7.15
CA GLU A 94 4.62 -10.12 -7.09
C GLU A 94 3.15 -9.87 -6.73
N LEU A 95 2.29 -10.84 -7.07
CA LEU A 95 0.85 -10.82 -6.79
C LEU A 95 0.40 -12.17 -6.21
N PRO A 96 -0.60 -12.21 -5.29
CA PRO A 96 -1.27 -11.04 -4.72
C PRO A 96 -0.34 -10.23 -3.81
N GLN A 97 -0.67 -8.96 -3.59
CA GLN A 97 0.11 -8.09 -2.71
C GLN A 97 -0.79 -7.10 -1.96
N PHE A 98 -0.52 -6.96 -0.67
CA PHE A 98 -1.11 -5.98 0.22
C PHE A 98 -0.07 -4.90 0.51
N ILE A 99 -0.45 -3.64 0.32
CA ILE A 99 0.36 -2.47 0.65
C ILE A 99 -0.39 -1.65 1.67
N VAL A 100 0.25 -1.38 2.80
CA VAL A 100 -0.32 -0.59 3.89
C VAL A 100 0.39 0.75 3.98
N LEU A 101 -0.41 1.81 3.98
CA LEU A 101 0.06 3.19 4.01
C LEU A 101 -0.47 3.90 5.25
N ASP A 102 0.40 4.65 5.91
CA ASP A 102 -0.01 5.62 6.93
C ASP A 102 -0.32 6.98 6.29
N THR A 103 -0.20 8.07 7.04
CA THR A 103 -0.45 9.43 6.55
C THR A 103 0.63 10.00 5.63
N LYS A 104 1.77 9.31 5.47
CA LYS A 104 2.94 9.84 4.75
C LYS A 104 3.60 8.83 3.84
N GLU A 105 3.64 7.56 4.23
CA GLU A 105 4.46 6.57 3.58
C GLU A 105 3.87 5.17 3.62
N ILE A 106 4.53 4.28 2.89
CA ILE A 106 4.25 2.85 2.93
C ILE A 106 4.94 2.27 4.16
N VAL A 107 4.16 1.75 5.09
CA VAL A 107 4.65 1.26 6.38
C VAL A 107 4.72 -0.27 6.44
N PHE A 108 3.98 -0.97 5.57
CA PHE A 108 3.97 -2.41 5.55
C PHE A 108 3.59 -2.98 4.17
N ARG A 109 4.13 -4.16 3.85
CA ARG A 109 3.89 -4.87 2.60
C ARG A 109 3.92 -6.36 2.87
N THR A 110 3.00 -7.10 2.27
CA THR A 110 2.99 -8.57 2.37
C THR A 110 2.20 -9.18 1.21
N PRO A 111 2.57 -10.38 0.72
CA PRO A 111 1.71 -11.17 -0.15
C PRO A 111 0.69 -12.03 0.64
N HIS A 112 0.78 -12.08 1.97
CA HIS A 112 0.00 -12.96 2.84
C HIS A 112 -1.00 -12.18 3.68
N ILE A 113 -2.28 -12.57 3.60
CA ILE A 113 -3.36 -11.87 4.29
C ILE A 113 -3.27 -12.00 5.82
N GLU A 114 -2.73 -13.11 6.32
CA GLU A 114 -2.53 -13.36 7.75
C GLU A 114 -1.51 -12.39 8.36
N ASP A 115 -0.50 -11.98 7.58
CA ASP A 115 0.49 -11.01 8.05
C ASP A 115 -0.07 -9.59 8.03
N LEU A 116 -0.97 -9.28 7.09
CA LEU A 116 -1.72 -8.04 7.10
C LEU A 116 -2.62 -7.96 8.34
N GLU A 117 -3.31 -9.06 8.69
CA GLU A 117 -4.14 -9.13 9.89
C GLU A 117 -3.32 -8.84 11.16
N LYS A 118 -2.19 -9.55 11.34
CA LYS A 118 -1.30 -9.32 12.48
C LYS A 118 -0.80 -7.89 12.55
N PHE A 119 -0.46 -7.28 11.41
CA PHE A 119 -0.05 -5.88 11.36
C PHE A 119 -1.17 -4.95 11.85
N LEU A 120 -2.39 -5.14 11.34
CA LEU A 120 -3.53 -4.28 11.66
C LEU A 120 -3.98 -4.43 13.11
N LEU A 121 -3.97 -5.64 13.65
CA LEU A 121 -4.28 -5.94 15.05
C LEU A 121 -3.14 -5.56 16.01
N GLY A 122 -1.90 -5.48 15.50
CA GLY A 122 -0.69 -5.37 16.30
C GLY A 122 -0.38 -6.72 16.96
N GLU A 123 0.89 -7.15 16.95
CA GLU A 123 1.28 -8.36 17.68
C GLU A 123 1.01 -8.17 19.19
N GLY A 124 -0.16 -8.62 19.66
CA GLY A 124 -0.60 -8.49 21.04
C GLY A 124 -2.11 -8.48 21.32
N SER A 125 -3.01 -8.39 20.34
CA SER A 125 -4.47 -8.31 20.62
C SER A 125 -5.24 -9.62 20.53
N HIS A 126 -4.58 -10.79 20.52
CA HIS A 126 -5.24 -12.03 20.91
C HIS A 126 -5.24 -12.15 22.44
N SER A 127 -6.08 -11.34 23.09
CA SER A 127 -6.65 -11.72 24.38
C SER A 127 -8.17 -11.80 24.24
N SER A 128 -8.62 -13.05 24.13
CA SER A 128 -9.95 -13.49 24.57
C SER A 128 -11.15 -13.05 23.74
N HIS A 129 -11.57 -13.90 22.81
CA HIS A 129 -12.98 -14.23 22.67
C HIS A 129 -13.12 -15.75 22.61
N GLU A 130 -13.02 -16.37 23.80
CA GLU A 130 -13.84 -17.54 24.09
C GLU A 130 -15.26 -17.03 24.36
N HIS A 131 -16.23 -17.43 23.55
CA HIS A 131 -17.58 -17.80 24.01
C HIS A 131 -18.43 -18.45 22.91
#